data_AF-A0A286ZJD0-F1
#
_entry.id   AF-A0A286ZJD0-F1
#
_cell.length_a   1.000
_cell.length_b   1.000
_cell.length_c   1.000
_cell.angle_alpha   90.00
_cell.angle_beta   90.00
_cell.angle_gamma   90.00
#
_symmetry.space_group_name_H-M   'P 1'
#
loop_
_entity.id
_entity.type
_entity.pdbx_description
1 polymer ?
#
loop_
_entity_poly.entity_id
_entity_poly.type
_entity_poly.pdbx_seq_one_letter_code
_entity_poly.pdbx_strand_id
1 'polypeptide(L)'
;MAVSLGPSSDLRAQHKLMRENQELQRQLAQSKQDFRDLREKFLVSKAAAYSLANQLQKYQCEGDRDIIESVLGEKLEFKLVKLAEDPAELDVLIHAQARELTQLRQKVKEGRDDCVLLVQHLTDLLTHKDLDKDQGQGLREQLTEGHRLAERLARKFSPGKGATDPDCTGQLHGPRVFTPH
;
A
#
# COMPACT_ATOMS: atom_id res chain seq x y z
N MET A 1 -56.01 -28.63 44.21
CA MET A 1 -56.27 -27.18 44.24
C MET A 1 -55.21 -26.51 43.36
N ALA A 2 -55.59 -25.97 42.20
CA ALA A 2 -54.66 -25.27 41.32
C ALA A 2 -54.58 -23.81 41.78
N VAL A 3 -53.40 -23.39 42.24
CA VAL A 3 -53.13 -22.00 42.60
C VAL A 3 -52.93 -21.23 41.31
N SER A 4 -53.96 -20.49 40.92
CA SER A 4 -53.86 -19.55 39.80
C SER A 4 -52.97 -18.37 40.22
N LEU A 5 -51.71 -18.37 39.77
CA LEU A 5 -50.82 -17.21 39.85
C LEU A 5 -51.36 -16.12 38.91
N GLY A 6 -51.93 -15.06 39.48
CA GLY A 6 -52.67 -14.05 38.73
C GLY A 6 -51.81 -13.04 37.94
N PRO A 7 -52.42 -12.27 37.03
CA PRO A 7 -51.75 -11.36 36.06
C PRO A 7 -50.94 -10.18 36.67
N SER A 8 -51.02 -9.97 37.99
CA SER A 8 -50.51 -8.78 38.67
C SER A 8 -48.99 -8.78 38.88
N SER A 9 -48.38 -9.96 39.08
CA SER A 9 -46.92 -10.10 39.17
C SER A 9 -46.23 -9.83 37.84
N ASP A 10 -46.90 -10.19 36.75
CA ASP A 10 -46.40 -10.05 35.38
C ASP A 10 -46.36 -8.57 34.94
N LEU A 11 -47.41 -7.81 35.27
CA LEU A 11 -47.48 -6.36 35.00
C LEU A 11 -46.39 -5.56 35.75
N ARG A 12 -46.09 -5.95 36.99
CA ARG A 12 -45.03 -5.32 37.80
C ARG A 12 -43.64 -5.59 37.25
N ALA A 13 -43.38 -6.83 36.81
CA ALA A 13 -42.13 -7.20 36.16
C ALA A 13 -41.96 -6.44 34.83
N GLN A 14 -43.03 -6.35 34.03
CA GLN A 14 -43.05 -5.62 32.77
C GLN A 14 -42.69 -4.13 32.94
N HIS A 15 -43.25 -3.48 33.96
CA HIS A 15 -42.97 -2.07 34.23
C HIS A 15 -41.53 -1.82 34.72
N LYS A 16 -40.94 -2.78 35.44
CA LYS A 16 -39.52 -2.75 35.84
C LYS A 16 -38.61 -2.91 34.62
N LEU A 17 -38.92 -3.87 33.74
CA LEU A 17 -38.21 -4.12 32.48
C LEU A 17 -38.24 -2.89 31.55
N MET A 18 -39.39 -2.22 31.45
CA MET A 18 -39.54 -1.00 30.65
C MET A 18 -38.65 0.13 31.18
N ARG A 19 -38.61 0.33 32.51
CA ARG A 19 -37.74 1.34 33.14
C ARG A 19 -36.26 1.05 32.91
N GLU A 20 -35.86 -0.22 33.05
CA GLU A 20 -34.48 -0.66 32.79
C GLU A 20 -34.08 -0.46 31.32
N ASN A 21 -34.99 -0.76 30.38
CA ASN A 21 -34.75 -0.54 28.95
C ASN A 21 -34.58 0.96 28.64
N GLN A 22 -35.43 1.81 29.23
CA GLN A 22 -35.32 3.26 29.06
C GLN A 22 -33.98 3.82 29.59
N GLU A 23 -33.52 3.31 30.73
CA GLU A 23 -32.24 3.70 31.31
C GLU A 23 -31.06 3.23 30.44
N LEU A 24 -31.10 1.98 29.94
CA LEU A 24 -30.09 1.46 29.02
C LEU A 24 -30.00 2.27 27.72
N GLN A 25 -31.15 2.68 27.16
CA GLN A 25 -31.19 3.55 25.98
C GLN A 25 -30.56 4.92 26.26
N ARG A 26 -30.81 5.49 27.44
CA ARG A 26 -30.21 6.76 27.87
C ARG A 26 -28.70 6.64 28.00
N GLN A 27 -28.21 5.58 28.64
CA GLN A 27 -26.78 5.31 28.80
C GLN A 27 -26.09 5.06 27.46
N LEU A 28 -26.73 4.34 26.55
CA LEU A 28 -26.21 4.14 25.19
C LEU A 28 -26.11 5.47 24.43
N ALA A 29 -27.12 6.33 24.52
CA ALA A 29 -27.09 7.64 23.90
C ALA A 29 -25.98 8.52 24.49
N GLN A 30 -25.82 8.50 25.82
CA GLN A 30 -24.77 9.22 26.51
C GLN A 30 -23.38 8.73 26.10
N SER A 31 -23.12 7.42 26.17
CA SER A 31 -21.85 6.82 25.76
C SER A 31 -21.50 7.13 24.30
N LYS A 32 -22.49 7.14 23.39
CA LYS A 32 -22.28 7.54 22.00
C LYS A 32 -21.88 9.00 21.86
N GLN A 33 -22.45 9.90 22.66
CA GLN A 33 -22.05 11.32 22.67
C GLN A 33 -20.65 11.48 23.26
N ASP A 34 -20.38 10.84 24.41
CA ASP A 34 -19.06 10.92 25.06
C ASP A 34 -17.95 10.41 24.14
N PHE A 35 -18.21 9.34 23.38
CA PHE A 35 -17.27 8.85 22.38
C PHE A 35 -17.02 9.85 21.26
N ARG A 36 -18.05 10.56 20.79
CA ARG A 36 -17.90 11.63 19.78
C ARG A 36 -17.04 12.76 20.33
N ASP A 37 -17.34 13.23 21.53
CA ASP A 37 -16.62 14.34 22.16
C ASP A 37 -15.16 13.97 22.44
N LEU A 38 -14.91 12.76 22.92
CA LEU A 38 -13.55 12.26 23.16
C LEU A 38 -12.77 12.11 21.86
N ARG A 39 -13.42 11.63 20.79
CA ARG A 39 -12.83 11.56 19.46
C ARG A 39 -12.45 12.94 18.96
N GLU A 40 -13.34 13.94 19.04
CA GLU A 40 -13.02 15.31 18.62
C GLU A 40 -11.81 15.86 19.39
N LYS A 41 -11.80 15.72 20.72
CA LYS A 41 -10.65 16.14 21.56
C LYS A 41 -9.36 15.43 21.15
N PHE A 42 -9.41 14.13 20.90
CA PHE A 42 -8.26 13.36 20.43
C PHE A 42 -7.73 13.90 19.10
N LEU A 43 -8.61 14.20 18.13
CA LEU A 43 -8.22 14.75 16.83
C LEU A 43 -7.54 16.13 16.98
N VAL A 44 -8.09 16.99 17.85
CA VAL A 44 -7.52 18.31 18.15
C VAL A 44 -6.16 18.18 18.81
N SER A 45 -6.03 17.36 19.85
CA SER A 45 -4.75 17.11 20.53
C SER A 45 -3.70 16.52 19.57
N LYS A 46 -4.09 15.59 18.71
CA LYS A 46 -3.22 15.00 17.70
C LYS A 46 -2.74 16.06 16.68
N ALA A 47 -3.63 16.93 16.20
CA ALA A 47 -3.25 18.01 15.29
C ALA A 47 -2.29 19.03 15.94
N ALA A 48 -2.50 19.35 17.22
CA ALA A 48 -1.61 20.21 17.99
C ALA A 48 -0.22 19.58 18.16
N ALA A 49 -0.15 18.31 18.55
CA ALA A 49 1.10 17.56 18.68
C ALA A 49 1.86 17.50 17.34
N TYR A 50 1.15 17.25 16.24
CA TYR A 50 1.73 17.24 14.89
C TYR A 50 2.32 18.60 14.51
N SER A 51 1.59 19.68 14.79
CA SER A 51 2.05 21.05 14.52
C SER A 51 3.31 21.39 15.31
N LEU A 52 3.34 21.00 16.59
CA LEU A 52 4.49 21.19 17.48
C LEU A 52 5.70 20.35 17.03
N ALA A 53 5.50 19.08 16.69
CA ALA A 53 6.55 18.20 16.19
C ALA A 53 7.21 18.74 14.91
N ASN A 54 6.43 19.29 13.97
CA ASN A 54 6.99 19.93 12.78
C ASN A 54 7.79 21.19 13.12
N GLN A 55 7.34 21.99 14.10
CA GLN A 55 8.12 23.13 14.58
C GLN A 55 9.44 22.66 15.20
N LEU A 56 9.43 21.64 16.05
CA LEU A 56 10.65 21.09 16.68
C LEU A 56 11.60 20.48 15.64
N GLN A 57 11.09 19.82 14.61
CA GLN A 57 11.89 19.33 13.48
C GLN A 57 12.62 20.47 12.76
N LYS A 58 11.97 21.63 12.58
CA LYS A 58 12.59 22.82 11.98
C LYS A 58 13.80 23.33 12.78
N TYR A 59 13.77 23.16 14.11
CA TYR A 59 14.84 23.60 15.01
C TYR A 59 15.85 22.49 15.37
N GLN A 60 15.76 21.30 14.76
CA GLN A 60 16.65 20.16 14.98
C GLN A 60 16.88 19.83 16.47
N CYS A 61 15.83 19.86 17.28
CA CYS A 61 15.93 19.44 18.68
C CYS A 61 16.25 17.93 18.78
N GLU A 62 17.52 17.61 19.03
CA GLU A 62 18.05 16.23 19.01
C GLU A 62 17.40 15.32 20.07
N GLY A 63 16.94 15.88 21.20
CA GLY A 63 16.34 15.12 22.30
C GLY A 63 14.94 14.56 22.03
N ASP A 64 14.21 15.12 21.06
CA ASP A 64 12.81 14.76 20.78
C ASP A 64 12.65 14.00 19.46
N ARG A 65 13.76 13.53 18.87
CA ARG A 65 13.78 12.91 17.54
C ARG A 65 12.83 11.71 17.44
N ASP A 66 12.84 10.83 18.44
CA ASP A 66 12.00 9.63 18.48
C ASP A 66 10.50 9.98 18.61
N ILE A 67 10.19 11.04 19.37
CA ILE A 67 8.81 11.53 19.56
C ILE A 67 8.30 12.20 18.27
N ILE A 68 9.14 13.01 17.63
CA ILE A 68 8.85 13.63 16.34
C ILE A 68 8.61 12.54 15.29
N GLU A 69 9.46 11.51 15.23
CA GLU A 69 9.30 10.40 14.28
C GLU A 69 8.03 9.58 14.56
N SER A 70 7.69 9.31 15.81
CA SER A 70 6.45 8.61 16.19
C SER A 70 5.18 9.41 15.82
N VAL A 71 5.13 10.70 16.14
CA VAL A 71 3.98 11.58 15.84
C VAL A 71 3.85 11.85 14.33
N LEU A 72 4.97 12.00 13.61
CA LEU A 72 4.96 12.21 12.16
C LEU A 72 4.74 10.90 11.37
N GLY A 73 5.20 9.76 11.89
CA GLY A 73 5.05 8.43 11.28
C GLY A 73 3.60 7.97 11.23
N GLU A 74 2.80 8.26 12.27
CA GLU A 74 1.36 8.00 12.30
C GLU A 74 0.53 8.81 11.27
N LYS A 75 1.15 9.77 10.56
CA LYS A 75 0.50 10.59 9.52
C LYS A 75 -0.03 9.76 8.35
N LEU A 76 0.51 8.56 8.11
CA LEU A 76 0.04 7.67 7.05
C LEU A 76 -1.33 7.03 7.36
N GLU A 77 -1.64 6.75 8.62
CA GLU A 77 -2.92 6.14 8.98
C GLU A 77 -4.07 7.17 9.07
N PHE A 78 -3.74 8.43 9.37
CA PHE A 78 -4.75 9.48 9.52
C PHE A 78 -5.35 9.97 8.19
N LYS A 79 -4.58 9.91 7.09
CA LYS A 79 -5.14 10.12 5.74
C LYS A 79 -6.19 9.06 5.41
N LEU A 80 -5.99 7.83 5.88
CA LEU A 80 -6.92 6.72 5.66
C LEU A 80 -8.19 6.88 6.51
N VAL A 81 -8.04 7.31 7.76
CA VAL A 81 -9.15 7.47 8.72
C VAL A 81 -10.00 8.72 8.47
N LYS A 82 -9.42 9.81 7.92
CA LYS A 82 -10.19 10.98 7.47
C LYS A 82 -10.89 10.78 6.12
N LEU A 83 -10.45 9.84 5.29
CA LEU A 83 -11.13 9.50 4.02
C LEU A 83 -12.40 8.66 4.23
N ALA A 84 -12.63 8.15 5.44
CA ALA A 84 -13.80 7.34 5.77
C ALA A 84 -15.08 8.18 5.99
N GLU A 85 -15.00 9.51 5.92
CA GLU A 85 -16.14 10.42 6.14
C GLU A 85 -16.79 10.94 4.84
N ASP A 86 -16.12 10.87 3.68
CA ASP A 86 -16.72 11.22 2.38
C ASP A 86 -16.38 10.17 1.28
N PRO A 87 -17.32 9.26 0.96
CA PRO A 87 -17.11 8.25 -0.09
C PRO A 87 -16.85 8.87 -1.47
N ALA A 88 -17.26 10.11 -1.73
CA ALA A 88 -17.01 10.78 -3.01
C ALA A 88 -15.53 11.16 -3.20
N GLU A 89 -14.81 11.53 -2.13
CA GLU A 89 -13.39 11.89 -2.20
C GLU A 89 -12.51 10.64 -2.38
N LEU A 90 -12.90 9.52 -1.76
CA LEU A 90 -12.30 8.20 -2.00
C LEU A 90 -12.48 7.76 -3.46
N ASP A 91 -13.69 7.92 -4.03
CA ASP A 91 -13.96 7.59 -5.43
C ASP A 91 -13.13 8.44 -6.40
N VAL A 92 -12.94 9.73 -6.12
CA VAL A 92 -12.07 10.61 -6.91
C VAL A 92 -10.62 10.13 -6.89
N LEU A 93 -10.10 9.74 -5.73
CA LEU A 93 -8.73 9.24 -5.60
C LEU A 93 -8.56 7.88 -6.29
N ILE A 94 -9.52 6.97 -6.15
CA ILE A 94 -9.53 5.68 -6.85
C ILE A 94 -9.52 5.90 -8.36
N HIS A 95 -10.34 6.82 -8.88
CA HIS A 95 -10.36 7.14 -10.31
C HIS A 95 -9.05 7.78 -10.78
N ALA A 96 -8.47 8.68 -9.99
CA ALA A 96 -7.17 9.27 -10.29
C ALA A 96 -6.08 8.19 -10.36
N GLN A 97 -6.03 7.29 -9.38
CA GLN A 97 -5.06 6.20 -9.33
C GLN A 97 -5.29 5.18 -10.46
N ALA A 98 -6.54 4.86 -10.80
CA ALA A 98 -6.87 4.00 -11.95
C ALA A 98 -6.40 4.63 -13.27
N ARG A 99 -6.56 5.95 -13.43
CA ARG A 99 -6.08 6.69 -14.60
C ARG A 99 -4.56 6.67 -14.69
N GLU A 100 -3.85 6.93 -13.59
CA GLU A 100 -2.38 6.87 -13.54
C GLU A 100 -1.85 5.46 -13.85
N LEU A 101 -2.45 4.42 -13.26
CA LEU A 101 -2.12 3.02 -13.56
C LEU A 101 -2.35 2.69 -15.04
N THR A 102 -3.39 3.24 -15.64
CA THR A 102 -3.69 3.05 -17.06
C THR A 102 -2.62 3.71 -17.93
N GLN A 103 -2.21 4.93 -17.59
CA GLN A 103 -1.11 5.63 -18.28
C GLN A 103 0.23 4.90 -18.13
N LEU A 104 0.53 4.37 -16.94
CA LEU A 104 1.76 3.61 -16.71
C LEU A 104 1.77 2.31 -17.52
N ARG A 105 0.66 1.56 -17.54
CA ARG A 105 0.51 0.35 -18.37
C ARG A 105 0.68 0.65 -19.86
N GLN A 106 0.15 1.79 -20.30
CA GLN A 106 0.30 2.25 -21.68
C GLN A 106 1.77 2.58 -22.00
N LYS A 107 2.49 3.31 -21.13
CA LYS A 107 3.92 3.57 -21.30
C LYS A 107 4.78 2.30 -21.30
N VAL A 108 4.45 1.32 -20.45
CA VAL A 108 5.12 0.01 -20.45
C VAL A 108 4.89 -0.73 -21.77
N LYS A 109 3.68 -0.63 -22.33
CA LYS A 109 3.34 -1.20 -23.62
C LYS A 109 4.11 -0.52 -24.76
N GLU A 110 4.12 0.82 -24.79
CA GLU A 110 4.90 1.61 -25.76
C GLU A 110 6.38 1.25 -25.71
N GLY A 111 6.98 1.25 -24.51
CA GLY A 111 8.38 0.85 -24.35
C GLY A 111 8.68 -0.58 -24.80
N ARG A 112 7.73 -1.52 -24.62
CA ARG A 112 7.86 -2.88 -25.18
C ARG A 112 7.83 -2.86 -26.70
N ASP A 113 6.88 -2.15 -27.28
CA ASP A 113 6.68 -2.11 -28.73
C ASP A 113 7.91 -1.44 -29.41
N ASP A 114 8.49 -0.40 -28.78
CA ASP A 114 9.76 0.22 -29.20
C ASP A 114 10.94 -0.78 -29.12
N CYS A 115 11.02 -1.59 -28.06
CA CYS A 115 12.05 -2.61 -27.94
C CYS A 115 11.91 -3.68 -29.04
N VAL A 116 10.68 -4.09 -29.36
CA VAL A 116 10.42 -5.05 -30.45
C VAL A 116 10.87 -4.49 -31.79
N LEU A 117 10.56 -3.22 -32.07
CA LEU A 117 11.02 -2.54 -33.29
C LEU A 117 12.54 -2.45 -33.34
N LEU A 118 13.19 -2.13 -32.22
CA LEU A 118 14.65 -2.07 -32.12
C LEU A 118 15.28 -3.45 -32.39
N VAL A 119 14.73 -4.53 -31.81
CA VAL A 119 15.18 -5.90 -32.09
C VAL A 119 15.09 -6.18 -33.59
N GLN A 120 13.96 -5.89 -34.23
CA GLN A 120 13.78 -6.09 -35.66
C GLN A 120 14.84 -5.34 -36.49
N HIS A 121 15.07 -4.05 -36.22
CA HIS A 121 16.08 -3.27 -36.92
C HIS A 121 17.49 -3.85 -36.74
N LEU A 122 17.83 -4.31 -35.54
CA LEU A 122 19.13 -4.93 -35.28
C LEU A 122 19.28 -6.28 -35.99
N THR A 123 18.20 -7.07 -36.06
CA THR A 123 18.18 -8.31 -36.86
C THR A 123 18.42 -8.00 -38.34
N ASP A 124 17.72 -7.00 -38.90
CA ASP A 124 17.87 -6.62 -40.31
C ASP A 124 19.31 -6.20 -40.62
N LEU A 125 19.93 -5.39 -39.75
CA LEU A 125 21.34 -4.99 -39.86
C LEU A 125 22.30 -6.19 -39.77
N LEU A 126 22.05 -7.14 -38.88
CA LEU A 126 22.88 -8.35 -38.73
C LEU A 126 22.78 -9.30 -39.92
N THR A 127 21.64 -9.28 -40.63
CA THR A 127 21.39 -10.10 -41.82
C THR A 127 21.84 -9.44 -43.13
N HIS A 128 22.26 -8.17 -43.09
CA HIS A 128 22.73 -7.43 -44.25
C HIS A 128 24.01 -8.05 -44.83
N LYS A 129 24.01 -8.32 -46.14
CA LYS A 129 25.07 -9.12 -46.80
C LYS A 129 26.44 -8.43 -46.88
N ASP A 130 26.49 -7.10 -46.84
CA ASP A 130 27.76 -6.34 -46.89
C ASP A 130 28.55 -6.34 -45.56
N LEU A 131 28.10 -7.09 -44.55
CA LEU A 131 28.80 -7.28 -43.27
C LEU A 131 29.95 -8.30 -43.39
N ASP A 132 30.70 -8.27 -44.50
CA ASP A 132 31.63 -9.33 -44.88
C ASP A 132 32.99 -9.27 -44.12
N LYS A 133 33.09 -10.25 -43.21
CA LYS A 133 34.18 -11.07 -42.68
C LYS A 133 35.48 -10.53 -42.07
N ASP A 134 36.00 -9.34 -42.34
CA ASP A 134 37.28 -8.96 -41.68
C ASP A 134 37.36 -7.53 -41.13
N GLN A 135 36.58 -6.57 -41.66
CA GLN A 135 36.63 -5.17 -41.19
C GLN A 135 35.49 -4.80 -40.23
N GLY A 136 34.44 -5.61 -40.16
CA GLY A 136 33.20 -5.34 -39.41
C GLY A 136 32.99 -6.16 -38.14
N GLN A 137 33.97 -6.95 -37.69
CA GLN A 137 33.83 -7.88 -36.55
C GLN A 137 33.36 -7.17 -35.27
N GLY A 138 34.02 -6.06 -34.89
CA GLY A 138 33.64 -5.30 -33.69
C GLY A 138 32.25 -4.68 -33.78
N LEU A 139 31.86 -4.18 -34.95
CA LEU A 139 30.50 -3.68 -35.19
C LEU A 139 29.46 -4.80 -35.08
N ARG A 140 29.78 -5.99 -35.60
CA ARG A 140 28.92 -7.17 -35.50
C ARG A 140 28.74 -7.62 -34.06
N GLU A 141 29.80 -7.61 -33.26
CA GLU A 141 29.75 -7.90 -31.82
C GLU A 141 28.87 -6.89 -31.09
N GLN A 142 29.04 -5.59 -31.36
CA GLN A 142 28.21 -4.53 -30.78
C GLN A 142 26.72 -4.66 -31.16
N LEU A 143 26.41 -4.96 -32.42
CA LEU A 143 25.04 -5.18 -32.88
C LEU A 143 24.41 -6.41 -32.23
N THR A 144 25.18 -7.49 -32.07
CA THR A 144 24.72 -8.73 -31.42
C THR A 144 24.45 -8.50 -29.94
N GLU A 145 25.31 -7.76 -29.24
CA GLU A 145 25.08 -7.41 -27.84
C GLU A 145 23.90 -6.44 -27.68
N GLY A 146 23.78 -5.46 -28.58
CA GLY A 146 22.62 -4.57 -28.64
C GLY A 146 21.30 -5.34 -28.82
N HIS A 147 21.29 -6.34 -29.70
CA HIS A 147 20.13 -7.20 -29.93
C HIS A 147 19.77 -7.98 -28.66
N ARG A 148 20.75 -8.59 -28.00
CA ARG A 148 20.56 -9.31 -26.73
C ARG A 148 19.97 -8.42 -25.63
N LEU A 149 20.46 -7.18 -25.52
CA LEU A 149 19.97 -6.21 -24.54
C LEU A 149 18.54 -5.75 -24.85
N ALA A 150 18.22 -5.48 -26.11
CA ALA A 150 16.89 -5.09 -26.55
C ALA A 150 15.86 -6.19 -26.31
N GLU A 151 16.20 -7.46 -26.60
CA GLU A 151 15.35 -8.61 -26.26
C GLU A 151 15.12 -8.76 -24.76
N ARG A 152 16.17 -8.59 -23.95
CA ARG A 152 16.05 -8.66 -22.49
C ARG A 152 15.13 -7.56 -21.96
N LEU A 153 15.19 -6.37 -22.55
CA LEU A 153 14.35 -5.24 -22.18
C LEU A 153 12.88 -5.47 -22.58
N ALA A 154 12.62 -5.98 -23.79
CA ALA A 154 11.28 -6.38 -24.24
C ALA A 154 10.63 -7.44 -23.32
N ARG A 155 11.43 -8.40 -22.85
CA ARG A 155 10.98 -9.42 -21.88
C ARG A 155 10.62 -8.82 -20.52
N LYS A 156 11.41 -7.85 -20.03
CA LYS A 156 11.11 -7.14 -18.76
C LYS A 156 9.79 -6.35 -18.83
N PHE A 157 9.40 -5.86 -20.00
CA PHE A 157 8.12 -5.19 -20.22
C PHE A 157 6.95 -6.13 -20.53
N SER A 158 7.21 -7.42 -20.68
CA SER A 158 6.13 -8.39 -20.86
C SER A 158 5.36 -8.58 -19.55
N PRO A 159 4.03 -8.71 -19.59
CA PRO A 159 3.26 -9.01 -18.38
C PRO A 159 3.83 -10.27 -17.74
N GLY A 160 4.30 -10.17 -16.50
CA GLY A 160 4.87 -11.29 -15.78
C GLY A 160 3.87 -12.44 -15.74
N LYS A 161 4.06 -13.44 -16.59
CA LYS A 161 3.57 -14.78 -16.27
C LYS A 161 4.38 -15.16 -15.04
N GLY A 162 3.72 -15.47 -13.93
CA GLY A 162 4.37 -15.99 -12.74
C GLY A 162 5.27 -17.15 -13.15
N ALA A 163 6.55 -16.87 -13.26
CA ALA A 163 7.58 -17.80 -13.63
C ALA A 163 8.63 -17.61 -12.55
N THR A 164 8.58 -18.55 -11.62
CA THR A 164 9.69 -18.99 -10.79
C THR A 164 11.00 -18.79 -11.55
N ASP A 165 11.80 -17.85 -11.08
CA ASP A 165 13.16 -17.62 -11.53
C ASP A 165 14.02 -18.78 -10.98
N PRO A 166 14.56 -19.72 -11.80
CA PRO A 166 15.35 -20.81 -11.27
C PRO A 166 16.85 -20.45 -11.19
N ASP A 167 17.24 -19.18 -11.29
CA ASP A 167 18.66 -18.78 -11.35
C ASP A 167 19.17 -17.97 -10.15
N CYS A 168 18.45 -18.00 -9.03
CA CYS A 168 18.90 -17.44 -7.76
C CYS A 168 19.30 -18.53 -6.74
N THR A 169 20.13 -19.50 -7.13
CA THR A 169 20.91 -20.31 -6.18
C THR A 169 22.27 -19.65 -5.91
N GLY A 170 22.21 -18.46 -5.31
CA GLY A 170 23.34 -17.94 -4.54
C GLY A 170 23.45 -18.76 -3.26
N GLN A 171 24.45 -19.64 -3.17
CA GLN A 171 24.79 -20.40 -1.97
C GLN A 171 25.04 -19.43 -0.80
N LEU A 172 24.07 -19.29 0.09
CA LEU A 172 24.30 -18.74 1.42
C LEU A 172 24.89 -19.86 2.28
N HIS A 173 26.23 -19.94 2.31
CA HIS A 173 26.93 -20.67 3.36
C HIS A 173 26.63 -19.97 4.69
N GLY A 174 25.81 -20.61 5.54
CA GLY A 174 25.60 -20.19 6.92
C GLY A 174 26.86 -20.38 7.77
N PRO A 175 27.07 -19.57 8.82
CA PRO A 175 28.26 -19.65 9.67
C PRO A 175 28.31 -20.97 10.44
N ARG A 176 29.48 -21.62 10.41
CA ARG A 176 29.79 -22.83 11.18
C ARG A 176 29.66 -22.55 12.68
N VAL A 177 28.75 -23.26 13.34
CA VAL A 177 28.65 -23.30 14.80
C VAL A 177 29.81 -24.16 15.33
N PHE A 178 30.72 -23.54 16.07
CA PHE A 178 31.75 -24.23 16.84
C PHE A 178 31.12 -24.75 18.14
N THR A 179 31.10 -26.07 18.33
CA THR A 179 30.82 -26.70 19.63
C THR A 179 32.15 -26.91 20.38
N PRO A 180 32.31 -26.44 21.62
CA PRO A 180 33.47 -26.79 22.43
C PRO A 180 33.27 -28.15 23.11
N HIS A 181 34.42 -28.77 23.42
CA HIS A 181 34.60 -30.13 23.90
C HIS A 181 34.48 -30.24 25.43
#